data_AF-A0A8J6ZZA5-F1
#
_entry.id   AF-A0A8J6ZZA5-F1
#
_cell.length_a   1.000
_cell.length_b   1.000
_cell.length_c   1.000
_cell.angle_alpha   90.00
_cell.angle_beta   90.00
_cell.angle_gamma   90.00
#
_symmetry.space_group_name_H-M   'P 1'
#
loop_
_entity.id
_entity.type
_entity.pdbx_description
1 polymer ?
#
loop_
_entity_poly.entity_id
_entity_poly.type
_entity_poly.pdbx_seq_one_letter_code
_entity_poly.pdbx_strand_id
1 'polypeptide(L)' 'MKTQNEIIKQGYDALMNSLGVADTIRFIQYFNPGKGDYTKERHQWLDTKTLADVFTEMKELEEDDTNQYDEIIE' A
#
# COMPACT_ATOMS: atom_id res chain seq x y z
N MET A 1 15.62 14.85 20.53
CA MET A 1 15.76 13.40 20.25
C MET A 1 14.67 13.06 19.26
N LYS A 2 14.94 12.24 18.23
CA LYS A 2 13.90 11.89 17.26
C LYS A 2 12.87 10.96 17.88
N THR A 3 11.60 11.10 17.50
CA THR A 3 10.54 10.15 17.81
C THR A 3 10.73 8.86 17.01
N GLN A 4 10.04 7.80 17.40
CA GLN A 4 10.07 6.54 16.65
C GLN A 4 9.59 6.73 15.20
N ASN A 5 8.51 7.49 15.00
CA ASN A 5 7.96 7.75 13.67
C ASN A 5 8.93 8.56 12.80
N GLU A 6 9.65 9.53 13.37
CA GLU A 6 10.69 10.27 12.64
C GLU A 6 11.85 9.37 12.20
N ILE A 7 12.21 8.37 13.01
CA ILE A 7 13.24 7.39 12.66
C ILE A 7 12.75 6.46 11.54
N ILE A 8 11.51 5.98 11.64
CA ILE A 8 10.88 5.11 10.63
C ILE A 8 10.80 5.85 9.29
N LYS A 9 10.27 7.08 9.29
CA LYS A 9 10.19 7.93 8.09
C LYS A 9 11.56 8.13 7.45
N GLN A 10 12.56 8.48 8.24
CA GLN A 10 13.92 8.63 7.73
C GLN A 10 14.48 7.34 7.12
N GLY A 11 14.15 6.18 7.70
CA GLY A 11 14.54 4.87 7.17
C GLY A 11 13.92 4.60 5.81
N TYR A 12 12.62 4.86 5.65
CA TYR A 12 11.95 4.73 4.36
C TYR A 12 12.51 5.68 3.30
N ASP A 13 12.71 6.95 3.65
CA ASP A 13 13.30 7.94 2.74
C ASP A 13 14.68 7.48 2.25
N ALA A 14 15.52 6.93 3.14
CA ALA A 14 16.85 6.42 2.77
C ALA A 14 16.77 5.19 1.83
N LEU A 15 15.83 4.27 2.07
CA LEU A 15 15.60 3.11 1.20
C LEU A 15 15.11 3.55 -0.18
N MET A 16 14.08 4.41 -0.23
CA MET A 16 13.51 4.90 -1.49
C MET A 16 14.55 5.66 -2.32
N ASN A 17 15.38 6.48 -1.70
CA ASN A 17 16.44 7.22 -2.39
C ASN A 17 17.55 6.32 -2.95
N SER A 18 17.80 5.15 -2.33
CA SER A 18 18.88 4.25 -2.74
C SER A 18 18.44 3.16 -3.71
N LEU A 19 17.22 2.63 -3.54
CA LEU A 19 16.70 1.49 -4.29
C LEU A 19 15.61 1.89 -5.30
N GLY A 20 14.96 3.03 -5.11
CA GLY A 20 13.68 3.33 -5.74
C GLY A 20 12.50 2.64 -5.03
N VAL A 21 11.29 3.08 -5.35
CA VAL A 21 10.05 2.68 -4.64
C VAL A 21 9.78 1.18 -4.78
N ALA A 22 9.87 0.65 -6.00
CA ALA A 22 9.56 -0.76 -6.27
C ALA A 22 10.48 -1.73 -5.50
N ASP A 23 11.79 -1.46 -5.52
CA ASP A 23 12.78 -2.31 -4.84
C ASP A 23 12.78 -2.10 -3.33
N THR A 24 12.40 -0.90 -2.84
CA THR A 24 12.14 -0.66 -1.42
C THR A 24 11.01 -1.55 -0.89
N ILE A 25 9.88 -1.61 -1.60
CA ILE A 25 8.74 -2.47 -1.23
C ILE A 25 9.18 -3.94 -1.16
N ARG A 26 9.90 -4.41 -2.19
CA ARG A 26 10.42 -5.79 -2.21
C ARG A 26 11.37 -6.08 -1.06
N PHE A 27 12.26 -5.13 -0.74
CA PHE A 27 13.18 -5.24 0.40
C PHE A 27 12.40 -5.40 1.71
N ILE A 28 11.40 -4.56 1.96
CA ILE A 28 10.58 -4.63 3.18
C ILE A 28 9.83 -5.98 3.26
N GLN A 29 9.21 -6.40 2.16
CA GLN A 29 8.47 -7.67 2.08
C GLN A 29 9.35 -8.90 2.31
N TYR A 30 10.64 -8.84 2.01
CA TYR A 30 11.57 -9.93 2.30
C TYR A 30 11.75 -10.15 3.81
N PHE A 31 11.85 -9.08 4.59
CA PHE A 31 12.02 -9.17 6.05
C PHE A 31 10.70 -9.33 6.80
N ASN A 32 9.61 -8.84 6.21
CA ASN A 32 8.27 -8.98 6.74
C ASN A 32 7.33 -9.51 5.65
N PRO A 33 7.37 -10.83 5.38
CA PRO A 33 6.41 -11.45 4.48
C PRO A 33 5.05 -11.32 5.16
N GLY A 34 4.22 -10.40 4.64
CA GLY A 34 2.91 -10.11 5.22
C GLY A 34 2.10 -11.39 5.49
N LYS A 35 1.12 -11.29 6.37
CA LYS A 35 0.23 -12.42 6.70
C LYS A 35 -1.07 -12.28 5.91
N GLY A 36 -1.65 -13.42 5.54
CA GLY A 36 -2.92 -13.48 4.83
C GLY A 36 -2.89 -14.49 3.70
N ASP A 37 -4.06 -14.88 3.24
CA ASP A 37 -4.22 -15.71 2.05
C ASP A 37 -5.06 -14.92 1.04
N TYR A 38 -4.40 -13.97 0.36
CA TYR A 38 -5.08 -13.12 -0.61
C TYR A 38 -5.80 -13.93 -1.69
N THR A 39 -5.34 -15.15 -1.99
CA THR A 39 -6.04 -16.03 -2.93
C THR A 39 -7.42 -16.40 -2.40
N LYS A 40 -7.52 -16.84 -1.13
CA LYS A 40 -8.81 -17.13 -0.49
C LYS A 40 -9.64 -15.88 -0.25
N GLU A 41 -9.03 -14.83 0.26
CA GLU A 41 -9.70 -13.57 0.62
C GLU A 41 -10.30 -12.88 -0.61
N ARG A 42 -9.58 -12.88 -1.75
CA ARG A 42 -10.05 -12.33 -3.02
C ARG A 42 -11.38 -12.94 -3.45
N HIS A 43 -11.55 -14.25 -3.31
CA HIS A 43 -12.78 -14.93 -3.70
C HIS A 43 -14.01 -14.53 -2.87
N GLN A 44 -13.82 -14.02 -1.65
CA GLN A 44 -14.94 -13.63 -0.78
C GLN A 44 -15.69 -12.38 -1.28
N TRP A 45 -14.99 -11.48 -1.98
CA TRP A 45 -15.56 -10.19 -2.41
C TRP A 45 -15.47 -9.96 -3.92
N LEU A 46 -14.46 -10.49 -4.60
CA LEU A 46 -14.28 -10.22 -6.03
C LEU A 46 -15.26 -11.05 -6.88
N ASP A 47 -15.56 -12.28 -6.47
CA ASP A 47 -16.46 -13.17 -7.21
C ASP A 47 -17.90 -12.65 -7.26
N THR A 48 -18.30 -11.83 -6.29
CA THR A 48 -19.61 -11.18 -6.24
C THR A 48 -19.64 -9.81 -6.92
N LYS A 49 -18.49 -9.33 -7.39
CA LYS A 49 -18.33 -7.98 -7.94
C LYS A 49 -18.44 -7.97 -9.45
N THR A 50 -19.32 -7.14 -10.00
CA THR A 50 -19.44 -6.97 -11.44
C THR A 50 -18.52 -5.88 -11.96
N LEU A 51 -18.22 -5.93 -13.26
CA LEU A 51 -17.44 -4.87 -13.91
C LEU A 51 -18.15 -3.51 -13.84
N ALA A 52 -19.48 -3.48 -13.84
CA ALA A 52 -20.25 -2.25 -13.67
C ALA A 52 -20.04 -1.63 -12.28
N ASP A 53 -19.95 -2.46 -11.24
CA ASP A 53 -19.67 -2.00 -9.87
C ASP A 53 -18.28 -1.37 -9.79
N VAL A 54 -17.28 -1.97 -10.45
CA VAL A 54 -15.92 -1.41 -10.54
C VAL A 54 -15.92 -0.05 -11.22
N PHE A 55 -16.60 0.10 -12.36
CA PHE A 55 -16.68 1.40 -13.04
C PHE A 55 -17.43 2.47 -12.25
N THR A 56 -18.35 2.06 -11.37
CA THR A 56 -19.06 2.99 -10.48
C THR A 56 -18.12 3.51 -9.40
N GLU A 57 -17.39 2.63 -8.72
CA GLU A 57 -16.40 3.01 -7.70
C GLU A 57 -15.27 3.89 -8.27
N MET A 58 -14.78 3.59 -9.47
CA MET A 58 -13.74 4.42 -10.10
C MET A 58 -14.17 5.89 -10.26
N LYS A 59 -15.45 6.14 -10.55
CA LYS A 59 -15.97 7.51 -10.67
C LYS A 59 -16.13 8.19 -9.32
N GLU A 60 -16.36 7.42 -8.26
CA GLU A 60 -16.45 7.93 -6.89
C GLU A 60 -15.06 8.27 -6.32
N LEU A 61 -14.01 7.58 -6.75
CA LEU A 61 -12.64 7.79 -6.31
C LEU A 61 -11.95 9.02 -6.92
N GLU A 62 -12.43 9.55 -8.05
CA GLU A 62 -11.88 10.77 -8.68
C GLU A 62 -12.05 12.03 -7.80
N GLU A 63 -12.76 11.96 -6.66
CA GLU A 63 -12.95 13.10 -5.74
C GLU A 63 -11.94 13.17 -4.55
N ASP A 64 -11.04 12.20 -4.33
CA ASP A 64 -10.18 12.16 -3.12
C ASP A 64 -8.72 11.67 -3.32
N ASP A 65 -8.07 12.00 -4.45
CA ASP A 65 -6.81 11.36 -4.86
C ASP A 65 -5.53 12.20 -4.70
N THR A 66 -5.16 12.60 -3.47
CA THR A 66 -3.76 13.04 -3.23
C THR A 66 -3.05 12.41 -2.03
N ASN A 67 -3.73 11.72 -1.12
CA ASN A 67 -3.12 11.32 0.17
C ASN A 67 -2.95 9.80 0.38
N GLN A 68 -3.38 8.94 -0.57
CA GLN A 68 -3.43 7.49 -0.34
C GLN A 68 -2.05 6.82 -0.10
N TYR A 69 -0.96 7.42 -0.58
CA TYR A 69 0.39 6.89 -0.35
C TYR A 69 1.06 7.41 0.94
N ASP A 70 0.48 8.42 1.60
CA ASP A 70 1.00 8.96 2.86
C ASP A 70 0.66 8.04 4.04
N GLU A 71 -0.46 7.29 3.98
CA GLU A 71 -0.91 6.39 5.06
C GLU A 71 -0.09 5.10 5.21
N ILE A 72 0.79 4.77 4.25
CA ILE A 72 1.67 3.59 4.36
C ILE A 72 2.82 3.86 5.36
N ILE A 73 3.03 5.12 5.75
CA ILE A 73 4.07 5.55 6.70
C ILE A 73 3.45 6.33 7.87
N GLU A 74 2.70 5.65 8.74
CA GLU A 74 2.42 6.13 10.11
C GLU A 74 2.86 5.13 11.20
#